data_AF-A0A969BQA2-F1
#
_entry.id   AF-A0A969BQA2-F1
#
_cell.length_a   1.000
_cell.length_b   1.000
_cell.length_c   1.000
_cell.angle_alpha   90.00
_cell.angle_beta   90.00
_cell.angle_gamma   90.00
#
_symmetry.space_group_name_H-M   'P 1'
#
loop_
_entity.id
_entity.type
_entity.pdbx_description
1 polymer ?
#
loop_
_entity_poly.entity_id
_entity_poly.type
_entity_poly.pdbx_seq_one_letter_code
_entity_poly.pdbx_strand_id
1 'polypeptide(L)'
;MSDPRFETALVRHVAPEGLLVSLREIQGRGMIDLRGFASDRKFMAAAKTAFGVDLPKAPRSNAAWGDIRILWLSIDQWLVIAPHAKVRDLIAAFEKAANGIHGFAADVSDMRSVIRIEGEERAWC
;
A
#
# COMPACT_ATOMS: atom_id res chain seq x y z
N MET A 1 17.56 -0.14 -23.59
CA MET A 1 16.42 -0.50 -22.74
C MET A 1 15.67 0.80 -22.49
N SER A 2 14.42 0.94 -22.91
CA SER A 2 13.65 2.16 -22.64
C SER A 2 13.39 2.25 -21.14
N ASP A 3 13.66 3.41 -20.54
CA ASP A 3 13.30 3.63 -19.15
C ASP A 3 11.78 3.50 -18.98
N PRO A 4 11.30 2.75 -17.97
CA PRO A 4 9.87 2.64 -17.70
C PRO A 4 9.32 4.03 -17.35
N ARG A 5 8.28 4.46 -18.06
CA ARG A 5 7.58 5.72 -17.81
C ARG A 5 6.38 5.46 -16.89
N PHE A 6 6.45 6.00 -15.68
CA PHE A 6 5.35 5.99 -14.71
C PHE A 6 4.61 7.33 -14.78
N GLU A 7 3.94 7.56 -15.91
CA GLU A 7 3.18 8.78 -16.15
C GLU A 7 1.68 8.44 -16.09
N THR A 8 0.93 9.16 -15.26
CA THR A 8 -0.52 8.95 -15.15
C THR A 8 -1.24 9.16 -16.49
N ALA A 9 -2.30 8.39 -16.73
CA ALA A 9 -3.23 8.64 -17.82
C ALA A 9 -3.91 10.02 -17.72
N LEU A 10 -3.91 10.65 -16.54
CA LEU A 10 -4.49 11.96 -16.27
C LEU A 10 -3.48 13.12 -16.40
N VAL A 11 -2.28 12.90 -16.94
CA VAL A 11 -1.19 13.90 -16.89
C VAL A 11 -1.52 15.18 -17.66
N ARG A 12 -2.45 15.08 -18.62
CA ARG A 12 -2.92 16.20 -19.45
C ARG A 12 -4.29 16.73 -19.05
N HIS A 13 -4.84 16.26 -17.94
CA HIS A 13 -6.14 16.69 -17.46
C HIS A 13 -6.04 18.08 -16.80
N VAL A 14 -6.94 18.99 -17.19
CA VAL A 14 -7.15 20.26 -16.50
C VAL A 14 -8.27 20.06 -15.49
N ALA A 15 -8.00 20.35 -14.21
CA ALA A 15 -9.01 20.21 -13.16
C ALA A 15 -10.20 21.14 -13.44
N PRO A 16 -11.44 20.63 -13.47
CA PRO A 16 -12.63 21.47 -13.60
C PRO A 16 -12.80 22.37 -12.36
N GLU A 17 -13.21 23.61 -12.59
CA GLU A 17 -13.47 24.59 -11.53
C GLU A 17 -14.93 24.54 -11.05
N GLY A 18 -15.19 25.07 -9.85
CA GLY A 18 -16.55 25.23 -9.32
C GLY A 18 -17.23 23.93 -8.83
N LEU A 19 -16.47 22.84 -8.64
CA LEU A 19 -17.01 21.59 -8.10
C LEU A 19 -16.98 21.54 -6.56
N LEU A 20 -17.98 20.89 -5.97
CA LEU A 20 -18.04 20.59 -4.53
C LEU A 20 -17.13 19.42 -4.10
N VAL A 21 -16.74 18.59 -5.08
CA VAL A 21 -15.92 17.39 -4.89
C VAL A 21 -14.83 17.39 -5.96
N SER A 22 -13.61 17.04 -5.56
CA SER A 22 -12.46 16.86 -6.42
C SER A 22 -12.05 15.40 -6.47
N LEU A 23 -11.59 14.96 -7.65
CA LEU A 23 -11.04 13.62 -7.87
C LEU A 23 -9.67 13.77 -8.52
N ARG A 24 -8.71 12.98 -8.05
CA ARG A 24 -7.38 12.90 -8.67
C ARG A 24 -6.70 11.57 -8.39
N GLU A 25 -5.82 11.16 -9.28
CA GLU A 25 -4.95 10.01 -9.02
C GLU A 25 -3.82 10.38 -8.04
N ILE A 26 -3.48 9.46 -7.14
CA ILE A 26 -2.24 9.48 -6.36
C ILE A 26 -1.24 8.57 -7.07
N GLN A 27 -0.22 9.19 -7.64
CA GLN A 27 0.84 8.50 -8.39
C GLN A 27 2.01 8.08 -7.50
N GLY A 28 2.92 7.29 -8.07
CA GLY A 28 4.20 6.91 -7.44
C GLY A 28 4.06 6.02 -6.21
N ARG A 29 2.89 5.39 -6.04
CA ARG A 29 2.63 4.42 -4.98
C ARG A 29 2.90 3.03 -5.52
N GLY A 30 3.70 2.28 -4.78
CA GLY A 30 3.85 0.86 -4.96
C GLY A 30 3.00 0.08 -3.98
N MET A 31 2.67 -1.16 -4.35
CA MET A 31 1.81 -2.03 -3.56
C MET A 31 2.43 -3.42 -3.46
N ILE A 32 2.39 -4.00 -2.26
CA ILE A 32 2.87 -5.36 -1.99
C ILE A 32 1.70 -6.16 -1.43
N ASP A 33 1.37 -7.25 -2.09
CA ASP A 33 0.45 -8.26 -1.57
C ASP A 33 1.24 -9.18 -0.63
N LEU A 34 0.92 -9.11 0.67
CA LEU A 34 1.58 -9.86 1.72
C LEU A 34 0.65 -10.96 2.21
N ARG A 35 1.12 -12.21 2.18
CA ARG A 35 0.39 -13.38 2.69
C ARG A 35 1.18 -14.10 3.78
N GLY A 36 0.47 -14.53 4.82
CA GLY A 36 1.01 -15.37 5.89
C GLY A 36 0.07 -15.43 7.09
N PHE A 37 0.33 -16.34 8.03
CA PHE A 37 -0.59 -16.58 9.14
C PHE A 37 -0.39 -15.56 10.27
N ALA A 38 -1.45 -14.84 10.65
CA ALA A 38 -1.43 -13.90 11.78
C ALA A 38 -1.16 -14.56 13.15
N SER A 39 -1.31 -15.88 13.24
CA SER A 39 -0.99 -16.72 14.40
C SER A 39 0.52 -17.04 14.50
N ASP A 40 1.26 -16.96 13.39
CA ASP A 40 2.71 -17.16 13.39
C ASP A 40 3.42 -15.89 13.86
N ARG A 41 3.90 -15.91 15.11
CA ARG A 41 4.63 -14.79 15.70
C ARG A 41 5.92 -14.45 14.94
N LYS A 42 6.57 -15.43 14.30
CA LYS A 42 7.80 -15.18 13.55
C LYS A 42 7.49 -14.42 12.25
N PHE A 43 6.42 -14.79 11.54
CA PHE A 43 5.93 -14.05 10.38
C PHE A 43 5.59 -12.59 10.74
N MET A 44 4.84 -12.40 11.83
CA MET A 44 4.45 -11.06 12.30
C MET A 44 5.68 -10.20 12.64
N ALA A 45 6.70 -10.80 13.27
CA ALA A 45 7.96 -10.11 13.58
C ALA A 45 8.79 -9.79 12.33
N ALA A 46 8.84 -10.71 11.35
CA ALA A 46 9.51 -10.49 10.07
C ALA A 46 8.87 -9.34 9.28
N ALA A 47 7.53 -9.32 9.21
CA ALA A 47 6.77 -8.23 8.59
C ALA A 47 7.03 -6.89 9.30
N LYS A 48 7.00 -6.85 10.64
CA LYS A 48 7.34 -5.63 11.40
C LYS A 48 8.76 -5.16 11.11
N THR A 49 9.72 -6.08 11.01
CA THR A 49 11.13 -5.76 10.72
C THR A 49 11.26 -5.13 9.33
N ALA A 50 10.54 -5.63 8.34
CA ALA A 50 10.61 -5.12 6.96
C ALA A 50 9.85 -3.80 6.77
N PHE A 51 8.66 -3.67 7.37
CA PHE A 51 7.74 -2.56 7.10
C PHE A 51 7.71 -1.48 8.20
N GLY A 52 8.38 -1.72 9.34
CA GLY A 52 8.51 -0.76 10.44
C GLY A 52 7.28 -0.63 11.34
N VAL A 53 6.18 -1.35 11.06
CA VAL A 53 4.94 -1.28 11.83
C VAL A 53 4.30 -2.66 12.01
N ASP A 54 3.60 -2.87 13.12
CA ASP A 54 2.87 -4.10 13.37
C ASP A 54 1.72 -4.26 12.35
N LEU A 55 1.55 -5.48 11.83
CA LEU A 55 0.43 -5.75 10.93
C LEU A 55 -0.90 -5.63 11.70
N PRO A 56 -1.89 -4.88 11.18
CA PRO A 56 -3.22 -4.84 11.76
C PRO A 56 -3.86 -6.23 11.71
N LYS A 57 -4.62 -6.63 12.74
CA LYS A 57 -5.28 -7.96 12.77
C LYS A 57 -6.80 -7.92 12.69
N ALA A 58 -7.39 -6.76 12.96
CA ALA A 58 -8.84 -6.61 12.97
C ALA A 58 -9.36 -6.34 11.55
N PRO A 59 -10.55 -6.85 11.18
CA PRO A 59 -11.19 -6.48 9.94
C PRO A 59 -11.32 -4.97 9.78
N ARG A 60 -11.10 -4.48 8.55
CA ARG A 60 -11.25 -3.05 8.20
C ARG A 60 -10.36 -2.14 9.06
N SER A 61 -9.19 -2.63 9.48
CA SER A 61 -8.18 -1.83 10.17
C SER A 61 -6.95 -1.61 9.30
N ASN A 62 -6.18 -0.58 9.65
CA ASN A 62 -4.94 -0.24 8.97
C ASN A 62 -3.89 0.20 9.99
N ALA A 63 -2.63 0.13 9.58
CA ALA A 63 -1.50 0.68 10.32
C ALA A 63 -0.67 1.59 9.42
N ALA A 64 -0.01 2.57 10.00
CA ALA A 64 0.74 3.59 9.27
C ALA A 64 2.06 3.93 9.96
N TRP A 65 3.13 4.05 9.18
CA TRP A 65 4.41 4.57 9.66
C TRP A 65 5.15 5.25 8.50
N GLY A 66 5.44 6.55 8.66
CA GLY A 66 6.04 7.36 7.57
C GLY A 66 5.19 7.32 6.29
N ASP A 67 5.79 6.89 5.17
CA ASP A 67 5.11 6.69 3.88
C ASP A 67 4.51 5.29 3.69
N ILE A 68 4.67 4.39 4.66
CA ILE A 68 4.12 3.03 4.62
C ILE A 68 2.72 3.04 5.21
N ARG A 69 1.79 2.37 4.52
CA ARG A 69 0.44 2.05 5.01
C ARG A 69 0.21 0.57 4.83
N ILE A 70 -0.38 -0.09 5.82
CA ILE A 70 -0.72 -1.52 5.74
C ILE A 70 -2.21 -1.64 5.95
N LEU A 71 -2.90 -2.17 4.94
CA LEU A 71 -4.34 -2.41 4.99
C LEU A 71 -4.59 -3.89 5.28
N TRP A 72 -5.45 -4.18 6.25
CA TRP A 72 -5.94 -5.54 6.45
C TRP A 72 -6.91 -5.92 5.33
N LEU A 73 -6.71 -7.08 4.70
CA LEU A 73 -7.59 -7.59 3.64
C LEU A 73 -8.30 -8.89 4.06
N SER A 74 -7.61 -9.80 4.74
CA SER A 74 -8.18 -11.04 5.29
C SER A 74 -7.41 -11.48 6.55
N ILE A 75 -7.80 -12.62 7.13
CA ILE A 75 -7.10 -13.25 8.27
C ILE A 75 -5.64 -13.61 8.00
N ASP A 76 -5.23 -13.66 6.72
CA ASP A 76 -3.90 -14.06 6.26
C ASP A 76 -3.36 -13.17 5.12
N GLN A 77 -3.98 -12.01 4.88
CA GLN A 77 -3.63 -11.11 3.78
C GLN A 77 -3.62 -9.64 4.19
N TRP A 78 -2.57 -8.94 3.74
CA TRP A 78 -2.42 -7.50 3.85
C TRP A 78 -1.98 -6.88 2.54
N LEU A 79 -2.38 -5.62 2.32
CA LEU A 79 -1.83 -4.77 1.28
C LEU A 79 -0.90 -3.75 1.92
N VAL A 80 0.39 -3.83 1.61
CA VAL A 80 1.36 -2.81 2.00
C VAL A 80 1.46 -1.79 0.86
N ILE A 81 1.24 -0.52 1.18
CA ILE A 81 1.37 0.61 0.27
C ILE A 81 2.60 1.41 0.69
N ALA A 82 3.49 1.72 -0.24
CA ALA A 82 4.74 2.44 -0.01
C ALA A 82 5.09 3.32 -1.22
N PRO A 83 6.14 4.16 -1.17
CA PRO A 83 6.70 4.75 -2.39
C PRO A 83 7.16 3.66 -3.35
N HIS A 84 6.84 3.77 -4.64
CA HIS A 84 7.13 2.75 -5.66
C HIS A 84 8.61 2.35 -5.68
N ALA A 85 9.51 3.35 -5.58
CA ALA A 85 10.96 3.13 -5.55
C ALA A 85 11.45 2.26 -4.38
N LYS A 86 10.66 2.11 -3.31
CA LYS A 86 11.03 1.30 -2.13
C LYS A 86 10.49 -0.13 -2.18
N VAL A 87 9.60 -0.47 -3.12
CA VAL A 87 8.90 -1.77 -3.13
C VAL A 87 9.89 -2.93 -3.17
N ARG A 88 10.85 -2.89 -4.10
CA ARG A 88 11.86 -3.93 -4.26
C ARG A 88 12.66 -4.14 -2.98
N ASP A 89 13.09 -3.07 -2.33
CA ASP A 89 13.90 -3.14 -1.10
C ASP A 89 13.07 -3.67 0.08
N LEU A 90 11.79 -3.27 0.18
CA LEU A 90 10.88 -3.75 1.21
C LEU A 90 10.56 -5.25 1.05
N ILE A 91 10.34 -5.72 -0.18
CA ILE A 91 10.16 -7.15 -0.46
C ILE A 91 11.42 -7.92 -0.08
N ALA A 92 12.60 -7.48 -0.53
CA ALA A 92 13.86 -8.14 -0.20
C ALA A 92 14.14 -8.16 1.32
N ALA A 93 13.81 -7.08 2.04
CA ALA A 93 13.92 -7.02 3.49
C ALA A 93 12.97 -8.01 4.16
N PHE A 94 11.74 -8.14 3.67
CA PHE A 94 10.78 -9.12 4.15
C PHE A 94 11.24 -10.54 3.88
N GLU A 95 11.64 -10.88 2.66
CA GLU A 95 12.13 -12.22 2.28
C GLU A 95 13.32 -12.66 3.14
N LYS A 96 14.27 -11.73 3.40
CA LYS A 96 15.39 -11.99 4.29
C LYS A 96 14.95 -12.28 5.73
N ALA A 97 14.01 -11.49 6.25
CA ALA A 97 13.49 -11.68 7.60
C ALA A 97 12.56 -12.90 7.73
N ALA A 98 11.91 -13.29 6.65
CA ALA A 98 10.96 -14.40 6.55
C ALA A 98 11.60 -15.72 6.13
N ASN A 99 12.94 -15.81 6.05
CA ASN A 99 13.62 -17.02 5.60
C ASN A 99 13.24 -18.25 6.45
N GLY A 100 12.72 -19.29 5.79
CA GLY A 100 12.23 -20.51 6.46
C GLY A 100 10.88 -20.35 7.19
N ILE A 101 10.17 -19.24 7.02
CA ILE A 101 8.84 -18.97 7.56
C ILE A 101 7.82 -19.06 6.42
N HIS A 102 6.63 -19.61 6.71
CA HIS A 102 5.56 -19.65 5.73
C HIS A 102 4.97 -18.25 5.50
N GLY A 103 5.15 -17.74 4.29
CA GLY A 103 4.58 -16.48 3.84
C GLY A 103 5.21 -16.05 2.52
N PHE A 104 4.63 -15.05 1.86
CA PHE A 104 5.21 -14.44 0.67
C PHE A 104 4.82 -12.97 0.55
N ALA A 105 5.63 -12.21 -0.19
CA ALA A 105 5.37 -10.84 -0.57
C ALA A 105 5.53 -10.71 -2.08
N ALA A 106 4.53 -10.15 -2.77
CA ALA A 106 4.56 -9.95 -4.22
C ALA A 106 4.33 -8.48 -4.57
N ASP A 107 5.11 -7.95 -5.50
CA ASP A 107 4.86 -6.63 -6.07
C ASP A 107 3.58 -6.69 -6.92
N VAL A 108 2.61 -5.87 -6.55
CA VAL A 108 1.31 -5.71 -7.23
C VAL A 108 1.03 -4.23 -7.51
N SER A 109 2.07 -3.42 -7.66
CA SER A 109 1.98 -1.97 -7.87
C SER A 109 1.10 -1.58 -9.07
N ASP A 110 1.13 -2.39 -10.14
CA ASP A 110 0.34 -2.13 -11.35
C ASP A 110 -1.07 -2.76 -11.31
N MET A 111 -1.45 -3.45 -10.23
CA MET A 111 -2.76 -4.11 -10.13
C MET A 111 -3.89 -3.12 -9.81
N ARG A 112 -3.58 -1.95 -9.24
CA ARG A 112 -4.57 -0.98 -8.74
C ARG A 112 -4.07 0.46 -8.88
N SER A 113 -4.93 1.37 -9.35
CA SER A 113 -4.73 2.82 -9.20
C SER A 113 -5.29 3.32 -7.86
N VAL A 114 -4.70 4.39 -7.34
CA VAL A 114 -5.18 5.07 -6.14
C VAL A 114 -5.86 6.37 -6.55
N ILE A 115 -7.18 6.44 -6.39
CA ILE A 115 -7.93 7.66 -6.63
C ILE A 115 -8.25 8.30 -5.28
N ARG A 116 -7.90 9.58 -5.14
CA ARG A 116 -8.36 10.39 -4.02
C ARG A 116 -9.61 11.16 -4.41
N ILE A 117 -10.59 11.10 -3.53
CA ILE A 117 -11.81 11.90 -3.57
C ILE A 117 -11.78 12.81 -2.35
N GLU A 118 -11.85 14.11 -2.57
CA GLU A 118 -11.78 15.15 -1.53
C GLU A 118 -12.96 16.11 -1.75
N GLY A 119 -13.65 16.50 -0.69
CA GLY A 119 -14.73 17.49 -0.72
C GLY A 119 -14.80 18.23 0.61
N GLU A 120 -15.46 19.38 0.63
CA GLU A 120 -15.67 20.10 1.89
C GLU A 120 -16.61 19.33 2.80
N GLU A 121 -16.27 19.23 4.08
CA GLU A 121 -17.19 18.74 5.10
C GLU A 121 -18.32 19.75 5.26
N ARG A 122 -19.48 19.45 4.67
CA ARG A 122 -20.73 20.14 5.02
C ARG A 122 -21.41 19.33 6.11
N ALA A 123 -21.42 19.88 7.32
CA ALA A 123 -22.30 19.39 8.37
C ALA A 123 -23.74 19.43 7.83
N TRP A 124 -24.36 18.27 7.74
CA TRP A 124 -25.79 18.17 7.44
C TRP A 124 -26.54 18.62 8.69
N CYS A 125 -27.24 19.75 8.60
CA CYS A 125 -28.23 20.18 9.59
C CYS A 125 -29.44 19.24 9.60
#